data_AF-A0A257MRQ4-F1
#
_entry.id   AF-A0A257MRQ4-F1
#
_cell.length_a   1.000
_cell.length_b   1.000
_cell.length_c   1.000
_cell.angle_alpha   90.00
_cell.angle_beta   90.00
_cell.angle_gamma   90.00
#
_symmetry.space_group_name_H-M   'P 1'
#
loop_
_entity.id
_entity.type
_entity.pdbx_description
1 polymer ?
#
loop_
_entity_poly.entity_id
_entity_poly.type
_entity_poly.pdbx_seq_one_letter_code
_entity_poly.pdbx_strand_id
1 'polypeptide(L)'
;MKPVLMALILGLLLLSSGCIQRQEGPEVKETEATEVWKADGIAGAGEYSRSMILQGSARQGYSGGDMEVSWKNDQEHLYLALNGSTEAWLAIGFEPLEWMKNADMILASVQEGKAVVLDEWCTGNYGPHIEDTMLGGSDDILESGASKSAGRTVIELKRKLDTGDRFDKALSPGGTVSIIWALSGNPDISTKHNIAYGEGILTLTGKETSTAGASLATLSPQQPVPPWQPSPRGRRRDCHSSGRRRRQPGICTPGYMRRTTSPSSWIW
;
A
#
# COMPACT_ATOMS: atom_id res chain seq x y z
N MET A 1 20.18 26.98 58.01
CA MET A 1 20.21 25.78 57.15
C MET A 1 21.12 26.08 55.97
N LYS A 2 22.14 25.24 55.75
CA LYS A 2 23.37 25.57 55.01
C LYS A 2 23.11 25.73 53.50
N PRO A 3 23.67 26.76 52.82
CA PRO A 3 23.49 27.00 51.38
C PRO A 3 24.02 25.85 50.50
N VAL A 4 24.85 24.98 51.06
CA VAL A 4 25.38 23.76 50.43
C VAL A 4 24.28 22.71 50.18
N LEU A 5 23.20 22.68 50.98
CA LEU A 5 22.11 21.73 50.80
C LEU A 5 21.18 22.10 49.63
N MET A 6 21.08 23.39 49.30
CA MET A 6 20.24 23.86 48.20
C MET A 6 20.90 23.67 46.83
N ALA A 7 22.25 23.73 46.78
CA ALA A 7 23.01 23.43 45.56
C ALA A 7 22.96 21.93 45.19
N LEU A 8 22.83 21.04 46.17
CA LEU A 8 22.68 19.60 45.95
C LEU A 8 21.31 19.21 45.38
N ILE A 9 20.25 19.95 45.71
CA ILE A 9 18.90 19.71 45.18
C ILE A 9 18.75 20.29 43.77
N LEU A 10 19.41 21.41 43.46
CA LEU A 10 19.40 21.99 42.10
C LEU A 10 20.33 21.25 41.12
N GLY A 11 21.39 20.59 41.63
CA GLY A 11 22.28 19.74 40.81
C GLY A 11 21.69 18.37 40.46
N LEU A 12 20.73 17.86 41.24
CA LEU A 12 20.10 16.55 41.00
C LEU A 12 18.97 16.60 39.96
N LEU A 13 18.42 17.79 39.67
CA LEU A 13 17.32 17.99 38.71
C LEU A 13 17.78 18.14 37.24
N LEU A 14 19.08 18.20 36.96
CA LEU A 14 19.62 18.37 35.60
C LEU A 14 20.06 17.05 34.92
N LEU A 15 19.89 15.90 35.59
CA LEU A 15 20.26 14.58 35.04
C LEU A 15 19.07 13.77 34.50
N SER A 16 17.86 14.31 34.57
CA SER A 16 16.68 13.71 33.92
C SER A 16 16.32 14.42 32.61
N SER A 17 17.32 14.86 31.84
CA SER A 17 17.15 15.06 30.40
C SER A 17 16.99 13.68 29.77
N GLY A 18 15.83 13.06 30.00
CA GLY A 18 15.41 11.90 29.26
C GLY A 18 15.45 12.30 27.79
N CYS A 19 16.35 11.68 27.04
CA CYS A 19 16.28 11.70 25.60
C CYS A 19 14.82 11.39 25.25
N ILE A 20 14.14 12.32 24.59
CA ILE A 20 12.95 11.97 23.82
C ILE A 20 13.47 10.97 22.79
N GLN A 21 13.42 9.68 23.15
CA GLN A 21 13.60 8.60 22.21
C GLN A 21 12.39 8.76 21.30
N ARG A 22 12.61 9.31 20.11
CA ARG A 22 11.58 9.36 19.08
C ARG A 22 11.07 7.93 18.97
N GLN A 23 9.77 7.73 19.19
CA GLN A 23 9.17 6.41 19.06
C GLN A 23 9.39 6.02 17.60
N GLU A 24 10.40 5.19 17.36
CA GLU A 24 10.69 4.64 16.05
C GLU A 24 9.46 3.81 15.64
N GLY A 25 9.00 4.01 14.40
CA GLY A 25 7.90 3.23 13.86
C GLY A 25 8.26 1.74 13.82
N PRO A 26 7.30 0.87 13.47
CA PRO A 26 7.59 -0.55 13.29
C PRO A 26 8.77 -0.73 12.33
N GLU A 27 9.76 -1.52 12.75
CA GLU A 27 10.94 -1.80 11.95
C GLU A 27 10.55 -2.61 10.71
N VAL A 28 11.02 -2.17 9.54
CA VAL A 28 10.84 -2.91 8.29
C VAL A 28 12.05 -3.81 8.08
N LYS A 29 11.81 -5.12 8.05
CA LYS A 29 12.80 -6.12 7.67
C LYS A 29 12.84 -6.23 6.14
N GLU A 30 14.03 -6.13 5.55
CA GLU A 30 14.23 -6.31 4.11
C GLU A 30 14.97 -7.62 3.82
N THR A 31 14.56 -8.32 2.77
CA THR A 31 15.17 -9.56 2.27
C THR A 31 15.09 -9.60 0.75
N GLU A 32 15.93 -10.41 0.12
CA GLU A 32 15.73 -10.74 -1.29
C GLU A 32 14.53 -11.69 -1.44
N ALA A 33 13.65 -11.38 -2.39
CA ALA A 33 12.55 -12.25 -2.77
C ALA A 33 13.02 -13.21 -3.87
N THR A 34 13.45 -14.41 -3.48
CA THR A 34 14.05 -15.41 -4.36
C THR A 34 13.04 -16.43 -4.90
N GLU A 35 11.88 -16.55 -4.28
CA GLU A 35 10.88 -17.56 -4.60
C GLU A 35 9.73 -17.00 -5.44
N VAL A 36 9.15 -17.89 -6.24
CA VAL A 36 7.91 -17.61 -6.98
C VAL A 36 6.77 -17.53 -5.99
N TRP A 37 6.10 -16.37 -5.95
CA TRP A 37 4.96 -16.16 -5.09
C TRP A 37 3.78 -17.03 -5.49
N LYS A 38 3.08 -17.58 -4.48
CA LYS A 38 1.83 -18.30 -4.65
C LYS A 38 0.87 -17.89 -3.55
N ALA A 39 -0.41 -17.81 -3.89
CA ALA A 39 -1.45 -17.60 -2.91
C ALA A 39 -1.86 -18.94 -2.27
N ASP A 40 -0.96 -19.56 -1.50
CA ASP A 40 -1.18 -20.89 -0.89
C ASP A 40 -1.51 -20.86 0.61
N GLY A 41 -1.64 -19.65 1.17
CA GLY A 41 -1.95 -19.41 2.57
C GLY A 41 -0.74 -19.50 3.48
N ILE A 42 0.48 -19.51 2.94
CA ILE A 42 1.73 -19.61 3.69
C ILE A 42 2.63 -18.47 3.24
N ALA A 43 2.93 -17.53 4.15
CA ALA A 43 3.93 -16.50 3.88
C ALA A 43 5.35 -17.13 3.85
N GLY A 44 5.75 -17.65 2.69
CA GLY A 44 6.96 -18.42 2.51
C GLY A 44 8.24 -17.59 2.62
N ALA A 45 9.31 -18.23 3.10
CA ALA A 45 10.63 -17.61 3.10
C ALA A 45 11.07 -17.31 1.65
N GLY A 46 11.45 -16.07 1.38
CA GLY A 46 11.87 -15.63 0.05
C GLY A 46 10.72 -15.28 -0.90
N GLU A 47 9.45 -15.37 -0.50
CA GLU A 47 8.35 -14.91 -1.34
C GLU A 47 8.16 -13.40 -1.28
N TYR A 48 8.52 -12.78 -0.17
CA TYR A 48 8.34 -11.36 0.10
C TYR A 48 9.68 -10.67 0.29
N SER A 49 9.78 -9.44 -0.19
CA SER A 49 11.00 -8.63 -0.08
C SER A 49 11.08 -7.87 1.25
N ARG A 50 9.92 -7.64 1.88
CA ARG A 50 9.80 -6.83 3.08
C ARG A 50 8.78 -7.43 4.02
N SER A 51 8.99 -7.27 5.32
CA SER A 51 7.95 -7.48 6.33
C SER A 51 8.06 -6.49 7.49
N MET A 52 6.95 -6.29 8.19
CA MET A 52 6.91 -5.54 9.45
C MET A 52 5.93 -6.20 10.40
N ILE A 53 6.19 -6.11 11.71
CA ILE A 53 5.26 -6.56 12.74
C ILE A 53 4.56 -5.33 13.33
N LEU A 54 3.24 -5.31 13.22
CA LEU A 54 2.37 -4.30 13.77
C LEU A 54 1.76 -4.82 15.07
N GLN A 55 1.95 -4.09 16.17
CA GLN A 55 1.49 -4.52 17.50
C GLN A 55 0.43 -3.57 18.05
N GLY A 56 -0.68 -4.11 18.53
CA GLY A 56 -1.69 -3.38 19.29
C GLY A 56 -1.73 -3.88 20.74
N SER A 57 -1.49 -2.99 21.69
CA SER A 57 -1.52 -3.34 23.12
C SER A 57 -2.95 -3.57 23.64
N ALA A 58 -3.07 -4.45 24.63
CA ALA A 58 -4.33 -4.64 25.35
C ALA A 58 -4.78 -3.34 26.03
N ARG A 59 -6.07 -3.01 25.90
CA ARG A 59 -6.71 -1.82 26.49
C ARG A 59 -8.22 -2.05 26.61
N GLN A 60 -8.95 -1.10 27.18
CA GLN A 60 -10.41 -1.24 27.31
C GLN A 60 -11.06 -1.50 25.93
N GLY A 61 -11.71 -2.65 25.78
CA GLY A 61 -12.35 -3.08 24.53
C GLY A 61 -11.44 -3.78 23.52
N TYR A 62 -10.14 -3.96 23.82
CA TYR A 62 -9.18 -4.62 22.95
C TYR A 62 -8.30 -5.61 23.71
N SER A 63 -8.28 -6.87 23.30
CA SER A 63 -7.47 -7.91 23.95
C SER A 63 -5.96 -7.75 23.73
N GLY A 64 -5.57 -6.98 22.71
CA GLY A 64 -4.20 -6.90 22.22
C GLY A 64 -3.86 -8.06 21.28
N GLY A 65 -2.94 -7.81 20.36
CA GLY A 65 -2.55 -8.75 19.31
C GLY A 65 -1.54 -8.13 18.34
N ASP A 66 -1.10 -8.94 17.39
CA ASP A 66 -0.15 -8.53 16.35
C ASP A 66 -0.55 -8.99 14.96
N MET A 67 -0.07 -8.25 13.97
CA MET A 67 -0.15 -8.63 12.57
C MET A 67 1.21 -8.42 11.91
N GLU A 68 1.77 -9.50 11.37
CA GLU A 68 2.88 -9.38 10.43
C GLU A 68 2.31 -9.09 9.05
N VAL A 69 2.81 -8.02 8.43
CA VAL A 69 2.52 -7.65 7.05
C VAL A 69 3.77 -7.91 6.24
N SER A 70 3.69 -8.80 5.26
CA SER A 70 4.80 -9.11 4.35
C SER A 70 4.40 -8.71 2.93
N TRP A 71 5.29 -8.03 2.21
CA TRP A 71 4.95 -7.54 0.88
C TRP A 71 6.14 -7.52 -0.09
N LYS A 72 5.79 -7.59 -1.37
CA LYS A 72 6.65 -7.19 -2.49
C LYS A 72 5.79 -6.55 -3.56
N ASN A 73 6.43 -5.83 -4.46
CA ASN A 73 5.76 -5.34 -5.66
C ASN A 73 6.71 -5.45 -6.84
N ASP A 74 6.11 -5.69 -8.00
CA ASP A 74 6.77 -5.43 -9.28
C ASP A 74 6.32 -4.05 -9.80
N GLN A 75 6.30 -3.85 -11.12
CA GLN A 75 5.89 -2.59 -11.73
C GLN A 75 4.38 -2.43 -11.90
N GLU A 76 3.63 -3.52 -11.75
CA GLU A 76 2.19 -3.60 -12.02
C GLU A 76 1.41 -4.14 -10.82
N HIS A 77 1.99 -5.03 -10.01
CA HIS A 77 1.27 -5.75 -8.95
C HIS A 77 1.88 -5.54 -7.56
N LEU A 78 1.00 -5.50 -6.57
CA LEU A 78 1.29 -5.69 -5.16
C LEU A 78 0.99 -7.14 -4.79
N TYR A 79 1.91 -7.76 -4.05
CA TYR A 79 1.76 -9.07 -3.43
C TYR A 79 1.86 -8.87 -1.93
N LEU A 80 0.86 -9.35 -1.20
CA LEU A 80 0.69 -9.05 0.22
C LEU A 80 0.33 -10.32 0.99
N ALA A 81 0.96 -10.52 2.14
CA ALA A 81 0.53 -11.45 3.17
C ALA A 81 0.20 -10.71 4.46
N LEU A 82 -0.94 -11.06 5.05
CA LEU A 82 -1.38 -10.65 6.38
C LEU A 82 -1.37 -11.88 7.28
N ASN A 83 -0.54 -11.87 8.31
CA ASN A 83 -0.47 -12.94 9.29
C ASN A 83 -0.85 -12.38 10.66
N GLY A 84 -2.11 -12.51 11.05
CA GLY A 84 -2.66 -11.91 12.27
C GLY A 84 -2.88 -12.91 13.41
N SER A 85 -2.74 -12.44 14.65
CA SER A 85 -3.00 -13.20 15.89
C SER A 85 -4.51 -13.38 16.17
N THR A 86 -5.23 -13.98 15.23
CA THR A 86 -6.65 -14.34 15.37
C THR A 86 -7.03 -15.48 14.43
N GLU A 87 -8.13 -16.17 14.73
CA GLU A 87 -8.76 -17.17 13.86
C GLU A 87 -10.10 -16.70 13.23
N ALA A 88 -10.42 -15.41 13.36
CA ALA A 88 -11.59 -14.80 12.74
C ALA A 88 -11.21 -14.03 11.47
N TRP A 89 -11.25 -12.70 11.49
CA TRP A 89 -10.98 -11.87 10.32
C TRP A 89 -9.83 -10.88 10.56
N LEU A 90 -9.16 -10.54 9.46
CA LEU A 90 -8.09 -9.54 9.35
C LEU A 90 -8.57 -8.42 8.42
N ALA A 91 -8.10 -7.20 8.65
CA ALA A 91 -8.31 -6.13 7.69
C ALA A 91 -7.06 -5.25 7.52
N ILE A 92 -6.86 -4.75 6.31
CA ILE A 92 -5.89 -3.72 5.97
C ILE A 92 -6.60 -2.65 5.13
N GLY A 93 -6.28 -1.38 5.35
CA GLY A 93 -6.78 -0.27 4.55
C GLY A 93 -5.66 0.63 4.05
N PHE A 94 -5.74 1.12 2.82
CA PHE A 94 -4.73 1.92 2.14
C PHE A 94 -5.14 3.39 2.07
N GLU A 95 -4.17 4.28 2.32
CA GLU A 95 -4.26 5.73 2.20
C GLU A 95 -5.57 6.33 2.74
N PRO A 96 -5.92 6.06 4.01
CA PRO A 96 -7.05 6.72 4.65
C PRO A 96 -6.84 8.23 4.66
N LEU A 97 -7.91 9.00 4.46
CA LEU A 97 -7.86 10.46 4.59
C LEU A 97 -7.89 10.88 6.07
N GLU A 98 -8.77 10.27 6.85
CA GLU A 98 -8.95 10.55 8.27
C GLU A 98 -9.52 9.30 8.97
N TRP A 99 -8.74 8.71 9.89
CA TRP A 99 -9.04 7.43 10.52
C TRP A 99 -9.32 6.34 9.48
N MET A 100 -10.57 5.91 9.29
CA MET A 100 -10.93 4.95 8.26
C MET A 100 -11.47 5.62 6.99
N LYS A 101 -11.83 6.90 7.03
CA LYS A 101 -12.57 7.54 5.94
C LYS A 101 -11.75 7.56 4.66
N ASN A 102 -12.39 7.18 3.56
CA ASN A 102 -11.79 7.10 2.24
C ASN A 102 -10.60 6.14 2.17
N ALA A 103 -10.53 5.14 3.07
CA ALA A 103 -9.62 4.04 2.91
C ALA A 103 -10.17 3.06 1.86
N ASP A 104 -9.28 2.64 0.97
CA ASP A 104 -9.41 1.42 0.17
C ASP A 104 -9.13 0.25 1.12
N MET A 105 -10.15 -0.54 1.41
CA MET A 105 -10.18 -1.52 2.48
C MET A 105 -10.20 -2.93 1.91
N ILE A 106 -9.41 -3.80 2.50
CA ILE A 106 -9.50 -5.23 2.30
C ILE A 106 -9.85 -5.87 3.65
N LEU A 107 -10.98 -6.57 3.70
CA LEU A 107 -11.36 -7.42 4.82
C LEU A 107 -11.28 -8.88 4.39
N ALA A 108 -10.56 -9.69 5.15
CA ALA A 108 -10.33 -11.08 4.79
C ALA A 108 -10.53 -12.05 5.95
N SER A 109 -11.05 -13.23 5.63
CA SER A 109 -11.30 -14.32 6.57
C SER A 109 -11.08 -15.68 5.91
N VAL A 110 -11.14 -16.74 6.71
CA VAL A 110 -11.06 -18.12 6.22
C VAL A 110 -12.41 -18.81 6.41
N GLN A 111 -13.03 -19.20 5.30
CA GLN A 111 -14.30 -19.95 5.29
C GLN A 111 -14.11 -21.24 4.53
N GLU A 112 -14.47 -22.37 5.14
CA GLU A 112 -14.36 -23.72 4.54
C GLU A 112 -12.96 -24.03 3.99
N GLY A 113 -11.91 -23.51 4.65
CA GLY A 113 -10.51 -23.71 4.25
C GLY A 113 -10.08 -22.88 3.03
N LYS A 114 -10.87 -21.90 2.60
CA LYS A 114 -10.56 -20.97 1.51
C LYS A 114 -10.50 -19.54 2.01
N ALA A 115 -9.73 -18.72 1.29
CA ALA A 115 -9.75 -17.28 1.47
C ALA A 115 -11.13 -16.73 1.07
N VAL A 116 -11.69 -15.88 1.92
CA VAL A 116 -12.76 -14.96 1.55
C VAL A 116 -12.19 -13.57 1.75
N VAL A 117 -11.99 -12.85 0.65
CA VAL A 117 -11.41 -11.51 0.61
C VAL A 117 -12.47 -10.57 0.04
N LEU A 118 -12.79 -9.52 0.77
CA LEU A 118 -13.72 -8.48 0.36
C LEU A 118 -12.92 -7.23 0.02
N ASP A 119 -13.19 -6.69 -1.17
CA ASP A 119 -12.66 -5.43 -1.68
C ASP A 119 -13.68 -4.33 -1.42
N GLU A 120 -13.36 -3.40 -0.53
CA GLU A 120 -14.31 -2.51 0.10
C GLU A 120 -13.82 -1.07 0.18
N TRP A 121 -14.75 -0.14 0.30
CA TRP A 121 -14.46 1.27 0.52
C TRP A 121 -15.09 1.79 1.79
N CYS A 122 -14.29 2.47 2.59
CA CYS A 122 -14.79 3.08 3.81
C CYS A 122 -15.39 4.48 3.56
N THR A 123 -16.69 4.59 3.82
CA THR A 123 -17.48 5.81 3.52
C THR A 123 -17.41 6.89 4.61
N GLY A 124 -16.94 6.54 5.80
CA GLY A 124 -16.98 7.40 6.98
C GLY A 124 -15.78 7.24 7.92
N ASN A 125 -15.68 8.12 8.90
CA ASN A 125 -14.55 8.16 9.84
C ASN A 125 -14.42 6.87 10.68
N TYR A 126 -15.52 6.13 10.85
CA TYR A 126 -15.59 4.91 11.67
C TYR A 126 -16.25 3.74 10.93
N GLY A 127 -16.39 3.84 9.60
CA GLY A 127 -17.24 2.96 8.81
C GLY A 127 -18.58 3.62 8.40
N PRO A 128 -19.46 2.83 7.75
CA PRO A 128 -19.21 1.46 7.31
C PRO A 128 -18.20 1.43 6.15
N HIS A 129 -17.51 0.29 6.01
CA HIS A 129 -16.92 -0.13 4.75
C HIS A 129 -17.93 -0.99 3.98
N ILE A 130 -17.97 -0.84 2.66
CA ILE A 130 -18.96 -1.44 1.77
C ILE A 130 -18.21 -1.95 0.55
N GLU A 131 -18.50 -3.18 0.10
CA GLU A 131 -17.90 -3.74 -1.11
C GLU A 131 -18.00 -2.79 -2.30
N ASP A 132 -16.90 -2.65 -3.03
CA ASP A 132 -16.76 -1.69 -4.12
C ASP A 132 -17.76 -1.94 -5.24
N THR A 133 -18.02 -3.22 -5.53
CA THR A 133 -19.05 -3.65 -6.49
C THR A 133 -20.46 -3.14 -6.12
N MET A 134 -20.79 -3.05 -4.83
CA MET A 134 -22.07 -2.49 -4.36
C MET A 134 -22.12 -0.97 -4.49
N LEU A 135 -20.96 -0.31 -4.48
CA LEU A 135 -20.82 1.12 -4.72
C LEU A 135 -20.65 1.45 -6.21
N GLY A 136 -20.61 0.45 -7.09
CA GLY A 136 -20.47 0.60 -8.54
C GLY A 136 -19.03 0.67 -9.05
N GLY A 137 -18.08 0.13 -8.29
CA GLY A 137 -16.72 -0.21 -8.71
C GLY A 137 -16.60 -1.68 -9.14
N SER A 138 -15.40 -2.21 -9.07
CA SER A 138 -15.00 -3.61 -9.32
C SER A 138 -14.50 -4.29 -8.05
N ASP A 139 -14.31 -5.60 -8.15
CA ASP A 139 -13.46 -6.36 -7.23
C ASP A 139 -12.12 -6.54 -7.93
N ASP A 140 -11.06 -5.99 -7.36
CA ASP A 140 -9.74 -5.86 -7.95
C ASP A 140 -8.69 -6.80 -7.33
N ILE A 141 -9.14 -7.78 -6.54
CA ILE A 141 -8.32 -8.89 -6.04
C ILE A 141 -8.16 -9.96 -7.13
N LEU A 142 -6.92 -10.15 -7.59
CA LEU A 142 -6.60 -11.05 -8.70
C LEU A 142 -6.40 -12.50 -8.26
N GLU A 143 -5.70 -12.70 -7.16
CA GLU A 143 -5.38 -14.02 -6.60
C GLU A 143 -5.40 -13.92 -5.08
N SER A 144 -5.90 -14.96 -4.40
CA SER A 144 -5.93 -15.00 -2.93
C SER A 144 -5.76 -16.41 -2.39
N GLY A 145 -5.07 -16.52 -1.25
CA GLY A 145 -4.80 -17.76 -0.53
C GLY A 145 -5.00 -17.55 0.96
N ALA A 146 -5.32 -18.62 1.70
CA ALA A 146 -5.47 -18.49 3.14
C ALA A 146 -5.18 -19.79 3.88
N SER A 147 -4.68 -19.64 5.10
CA SER A 147 -4.59 -20.72 6.07
C SER A 147 -4.96 -20.22 7.46
N LYS A 148 -5.35 -21.16 8.31
CA LYS A 148 -5.71 -20.87 9.70
C LYS A 148 -5.21 -21.98 10.60
N SER A 149 -4.33 -21.62 11.52
CA SER A 149 -3.76 -22.58 12.48
C SER A 149 -3.13 -21.88 13.66
N ALA A 150 -3.08 -22.58 14.80
CA ALA A 150 -2.37 -22.15 16.01
C ALA A 150 -2.74 -20.73 16.49
N GLY A 151 -4.02 -20.36 16.43
CA GLY A 151 -4.47 -19.03 16.87
C GLY A 151 -4.17 -17.91 15.88
N ARG A 152 -3.77 -18.24 14.65
CA ARG A 152 -3.42 -17.27 13.60
C ARG A 152 -4.15 -17.55 12.31
N THR A 153 -4.36 -16.47 11.56
CA THR A 153 -4.90 -16.47 10.22
C THR A 153 -3.86 -15.86 9.31
N VAL A 154 -3.59 -16.54 8.20
CA VAL A 154 -2.75 -16.04 7.11
C VAL A 154 -3.65 -15.81 5.91
N ILE A 155 -3.62 -14.61 5.37
CA ILE A 155 -4.25 -14.24 4.10
C ILE A 155 -3.15 -13.79 3.17
N GLU A 156 -3.16 -14.29 1.94
CA GLU A 156 -2.31 -13.82 0.86
C GLU A 156 -3.19 -13.27 -0.24
N LEU A 157 -2.75 -12.18 -0.86
CA LEU A 157 -3.46 -11.60 -2.00
C LEU A 157 -2.52 -10.92 -2.99
N LYS A 158 -3.02 -10.81 -4.21
CA LYS A 158 -2.41 -10.05 -5.30
C LYS A 158 -3.43 -9.08 -5.88
N ARG A 159 -3.03 -7.83 -6.06
CA ARG A 159 -3.82 -6.81 -6.77
C ARG A 159 -2.91 -5.96 -7.64
N LYS A 160 -3.49 -5.21 -8.59
CA LYS A 160 -2.72 -4.20 -9.32
C LYS A 160 -2.33 -3.05 -8.38
N LEU A 161 -1.22 -2.40 -8.68
CA LEU A 161 -0.82 -1.15 -8.04
C LEU A 161 -1.76 -0.01 -8.44
N ASP A 162 -2.21 0.01 -9.68
CA ASP A 162 -3.21 0.96 -10.19
C ASP A 162 -4.29 0.16 -10.93
N THR A 163 -5.48 0.08 -10.33
CA THR A 163 -6.62 -0.70 -10.84
C THR A 163 -7.46 0.12 -11.80
N GLY A 164 -7.44 1.45 -11.65
CA GLY A 164 -8.34 2.37 -12.32
C GLY A 164 -9.74 2.44 -11.71
N ASP A 165 -10.00 1.73 -10.61
CA ASP A 165 -11.23 1.91 -9.82
C ASP A 165 -11.16 3.26 -9.06
N ARG A 166 -12.32 3.90 -8.91
CA ARG A 166 -12.48 5.14 -8.14
C ARG A 166 -12.45 4.93 -6.62
N PHE A 167 -12.67 3.70 -6.16
CA PHE A 167 -12.62 3.29 -4.76
C PHE A 167 -11.25 2.76 -4.37
N ASP A 168 -10.39 2.52 -5.36
CA ASP A 168 -9.03 2.08 -5.11
C ASP A 168 -8.02 3.20 -5.02
N LYS A 169 -6.97 2.96 -4.24
CA LYS A 169 -5.82 3.84 -4.16
C LYS A 169 -4.78 3.41 -5.17
N ALA A 170 -4.53 4.28 -6.16
CA ALA A 170 -3.41 4.11 -7.06
C ALA A 170 -2.08 4.19 -6.29
N LEU A 171 -1.39 3.06 -6.21
CA LEU A 171 -0.09 2.89 -5.60
C LEU A 171 0.99 3.05 -6.68
N SER A 172 2.10 3.69 -6.33
CA SER A 172 3.20 3.94 -7.26
C SER A 172 4.48 3.20 -6.85
N PRO A 173 5.16 2.50 -7.78
CA PRO A 173 6.48 1.94 -7.50
C PRO A 173 7.43 3.01 -6.93
N GLY A 174 8.16 2.68 -5.85
CA GLY A 174 9.06 3.60 -5.16
C GLY A 174 8.36 4.55 -4.17
N GLY A 175 7.03 4.55 -4.13
CA GLY A 175 6.25 5.35 -3.20
C GLY A 175 6.19 4.75 -1.79
N THR A 176 5.59 5.51 -0.88
CA THR A 176 5.17 5.05 0.45
C THR A 176 3.65 4.99 0.49
N VAL A 177 3.11 3.98 1.15
CA VAL A 177 1.68 3.73 1.32
C VAL A 177 1.35 3.71 2.81
N SER A 178 0.59 4.70 3.26
CA SER A 178 0.03 4.72 4.61
C SER A 178 -1.03 3.65 4.70
N ILE A 179 -0.95 2.82 5.75
CA ILE A 179 -1.93 1.76 6.00
C ILE A 179 -2.56 1.90 7.38
N ILE A 180 -3.81 1.45 7.47
CA ILE A 180 -4.45 1.06 8.73
C ILE A 180 -4.64 -0.44 8.74
N TRP A 181 -4.71 -1.03 9.93
CA TRP A 181 -4.95 -2.46 10.07
C TRP A 181 -5.83 -2.76 11.28
N ALA A 182 -6.51 -3.90 11.25
CA ALA A 182 -7.34 -4.35 12.36
C ALA A 182 -7.50 -5.88 12.42
N LEU A 183 -7.75 -6.37 13.64
CA LEU A 183 -8.01 -7.76 13.95
C LEU A 183 -9.29 -7.89 14.78
N SER A 184 -10.10 -8.89 14.47
CA SER A 184 -11.26 -9.27 15.28
C SER A 184 -11.12 -10.68 15.81
N GLY A 185 -11.69 -10.94 16.99
CA GLY A 185 -11.91 -12.27 17.52
C GLY A 185 -13.33 -12.78 17.27
N ASN A 186 -14.22 -11.98 16.69
CA ASN A 186 -15.55 -12.39 16.27
C ASN A 186 -15.52 -12.79 14.78
N PRO A 187 -15.94 -14.01 14.40
CA PRO A 187 -16.00 -14.44 13.00
C PRO A 187 -17.04 -13.68 12.17
N ASP A 188 -18.00 -13.01 12.80
CA ASP A 188 -18.94 -12.12 12.12
C ASP A 188 -18.19 -10.88 11.60
N ILE A 189 -18.06 -10.78 10.27
CA ILE A 189 -17.40 -9.68 9.55
C ILE A 189 -18.09 -8.33 9.75
N SER A 190 -19.38 -8.33 10.14
CA SER A 190 -20.11 -7.10 10.44
C SER A 190 -19.82 -6.56 11.85
N THR A 191 -19.14 -7.33 12.69
CA THR A 191 -18.78 -6.89 14.04
C THR A 191 -17.47 -6.11 14.01
N LYS A 192 -17.43 -4.95 14.67
CA LYS A 192 -16.23 -4.14 14.89
C LYS A 192 -15.03 -4.96 15.44
N HIS A 193 -13.83 -4.68 14.93
CA HIS A 193 -12.57 -5.20 15.46
C HIS A 193 -12.42 -4.99 16.98
N ASN A 194 -11.92 -6.02 17.67
CA ASN A 194 -11.81 -6.04 19.13
C ASN A 194 -10.54 -6.72 19.66
N ILE A 195 -9.59 -7.10 18.78
CA ILE A 195 -8.29 -7.63 19.21
C ILE A 195 -7.26 -6.52 19.21
N ALA A 196 -6.96 -5.97 18.04
CA ALA A 196 -5.96 -4.92 17.85
C ALA A 196 -6.28 -4.12 16.59
N TYR A 197 -5.75 -2.90 16.52
CA TYR A 197 -5.73 -2.07 15.33
C TYR A 197 -4.62 -1.04 15.43
N GLY A 198 -4.22 -0.46 14.32
CA GLY A 198 -3.23 0.61 14.29
C GLY A 198 -2.94 1.09 12.88
N GLU A 199 -1.77 1.71 12.73
CA GLU A 199 -1.28 2.30 11.49
C GLU A 199 0.11 1.74 11.16
N GLY A 200 0.49 1.84 9.88
CA GLY A 200 1.81 1.47 9.37
C GLY A 200 2.13 2.20 8.07
N ILE A 201 3.35 2.04 7.57
CA ILE A 201 3.77 2.60 6.28
C ILE A 201 4.48 1.52 5.48
N LEU A 202 3.88 1.10 4.37
CA LEU A 202 4.57 0.26 3.39
C LEU A 202 5.45 1.17 2.53
N THR A 203 6.74 0.86 2.39
CA THR A 203 7.50 1.39 1.24
C THR A 203 7.11 0.57 0.01
N LEU A 204 7.43 0.98 -1.22
CA LEU A 204 7.32 0.15 -2.43
C LEU A 204 8.64 0.15 -3.18
N THR A 205 8.99 -0.96 -3.80
CA THR A 205 10.17 -1.08 -4.66
C THR A 205 9.98 -0.17 -5.88
N GLY A 206 11.02 0.61 -6.20
CA GLY A 206 11.02 1.53 -7.32
C GLY A 206 11.05 0.83 -8.68
N LYS A 207 10.95 1.63 -9.74
CA LYS A 207 11.44 1.23 -11.06
C LYS A 207 12.93 1.03 -10.95
N GLU A 208 13.41 -0.17 -11.29
CA GLU A 208 14.82 -0.36 -11.62
C GLU A 208 15.15 0.63 -12.74
N THR A 209 15.72 1.79 -12.39
CA THR A 209 16.46 2.56 -13.36
C THR A 209 17.66 1.70 -13.66
N SER A 210 17.65 1.05 -14.84
CA SER A 210 18.80 0.35 -15.36
C SER A 210 19.99 1.28 -15.27
N THR A 211 20.78 1.14 -14.21
CA THR A 211 22.10 1.74 -14.16
C THR A 211 22.86 0.85 -15.11
N ALA A 212 22.83 1.24 -16.39
CA ALA A 212 23.64 0.63 -17.42
C ALA A 212 25.01 0.46 -16.81
N GLY A 213 25.45 -0.80 -16.69
CA GLY A 213 26.76 -1.10 -16.14
C GLY A 213 27.75 -0.14 -16.76
N ALA A 214 28.50 0.57 -15.93
CA ALA A 214 29.69 1.26 -16.37
C ALA A 214 30.66 0.18 -16.85
N SER A 215 30.42 -0.32 -18.07
CA SER A 215 31.43 -1.00 -18.85
C SER A 215 32.49 0.06 -19.09
N LEU A 216 33.65 -0.15 -18.45
CA LEU A 216 34.86 0.59 -18.72
C LEU A 216 35.14 0.50 -20.23
N ALA A 217 34.67 1.48 -20.98
CA ALA A 217 35.11 1.69 -22.34
C ALA A 217 36.61 1.98 -22.28
N THR A 218 37.40 0.96 -22.61
CA THR A 218 38.84 1.10 -22.80
C THR A 218 39.04 2.14 -23.89
N LEU A 219 39.59 3.30 -23.52
CA LEU A 219 39.97 4.37 -24.44
C LEU A 219 41.01 3.82 -25.43
N SER A 220 40.55 3.50 -26.64
CA SER A 220 41.41 3.26 -27.78
C SER A 220 41.99 4.60 -28.25
N PRO A 221 43.30 4.73 -28.51
CA PRO A 221 43.89 5.97 -28.99
C PRO A 221 43.29 6.35 -30.35
N GLN A 222 42.69 7.55 -30.43
CA GLN A 222 42.17 8.08 -31.68
C GLN A 222 43.30 8.28 -32.71
N GLN A 223 43.09 7.78 -33.92
CA GLN A 223 43.91 8.11 -35.07
C GLN A 223 43.79 9.60 -35.42
N PRO A 224 44.84 10.24 -35.99
CA PRO A 224 44.78 11.63 -36.38
C PRO A 224 43.72 11.88 -37.45
N VAL A 225 42.88 12.89 -37.23
CA VAL A 225 41.92 13.42 -38.20
C VAL A 225 42.65 14.00 -39.43
N PRO A 226 42.26 13.63 -40.66
CA PRO A 226 42.79 14.29 -41.86
C PRO A 226 42.29 15.73 -41.99
N PRO A 227 43.06 16.62 -42.64
CA PRO A 227 42.73 18.04 -42.73
C PRO A 227 41.47 18.32 -43.56
N TRP A 228 40.77 19.34 -43.09
CA TRP A 228 39.45 19.81 -43.54
C TRP A 228 39.43 20.21 -45.02
N GLN A 229 38.47 19.69 -45.79
CA GLN A 229 38.16 20.16 -47.15
C GLN A 229 36.80 20.89 -47.16
N PRO A 230 36.73 22.13 -47.67
CA PRO A 230 35.45 22.82 -47.81
C PRO A 230 34.65 22.28 -49.00
N SER A 231 33.40 21.86 -48.74
CA SER A 231 32.44 21.52 -49.79
C SER A 231 31.65 22.76 -50.26
N PRO A 232 31.30 22.84 -51.57
CA PRO A 232 30.67 24.01 -52.16
C PRO A 232 29.18 24.13 -51.81
N ARG A 233 28.73 25.39 -51.72
CA ARG A 233 27.36 25.83 -51.43
C ARG A 233 26.37 25.26 -52.44
N GLY A 234 25.28 24.67 -51.95
CA GLY A 234 24.20 24.13 -52.78
C GLY A 234 22.80 24.36 -52.20
N ARG A 235 22.20 25.49 -52.59
CA ARG A 235 20.77 25.82 -52.75
C ARG A 235 19.74 25.37 -51.70
N ARG A 236 19.12 26.41 -51.11
CA ARG A 236 17.78 26.43 -50.49
C ARG A 236 16.74 25.71 -51.37
N ARG A 237 15.87 24.92 -50.73
CA ARG A 237 14.55 24.61 -51.26
C ARG A 237 13.50 25.00 -50.23
N ASP A 238 12.49 25.67 -50.76
CA ASP A 238 11.41 26.35 -50.07
C ASP A 238 10.41 25.38 -49.43
N CYS A 239 9.94 25.76 -48.24
CA CYS A 239 8.76 25.18 -47.62
C CYS A 239 7.51 25.59 -48.42
N HIS A 240 6.68 24.63 -48.80
CA HIS A 240 5.30 24.89 -49.20
C HIS A 240 4.33 24.39 -48.15
N SER A 241 3.41 25.28 -47.82
CA SER A 241 2.34 25.17 -46.85
C SER A 241 1.05 24.77 -47.56
N SER A 242 0.22 23.97 -46.89
CA SER A 242 -1.25 23.94 -46.98
C SER A 242 -1.72 22.78 -46.09
N GLY A 243 -2.72 22.86 -45.21
CA GLY A 243 -3.75 23.86 -45.00
C GLY A 243 -5.12 23.17 -45.00
N ARG A 244 -5.86 23.29 -43.88
CA ARG A 244 -7.34 23.11 -43.73
C ARG A 244 -7.85 21.66 -43.69
N ARG A 245 -8.94 21.29 -42.99
CA ARG A 245 -9.92 21.96 -42.11
C ARG A 245 -10.73 20.89 -41.35
N ARG A 246 -11.07 21.22 -40.09
CA ARG A 246 -12.24 20.87 -39.24
C ARG A 246 -13.33 19.94 -39.80
N ARG A 247 -13.83 19.03 -38.94
CA ARG A 247 -15.20 19.02 -38.36
C ARG A 247 -15.41 17.87 -37.34
N GLN A 248 -15.96 18.22 -36.17
CA GLN A 248 -16.72 17.40 -35.20
C GLN A 248 -17.59 18.40 -34.40
N PRO A 249 -18.60 17.98 -33.59
CA PRO A 249 -19.38 16.74 -33.61
C PRO A 249 -20.90 16.99 -33.48
N GLY A 250 -21.72 15.95 -33.69
CA GLY A 250 -23.15 15.93 -33.36
C GLY A 250 -23.39 15.45 -31.93
N ILE A 251 -24.27 16.16 -31.23
CA ILE A 251 -24.66 15.98 -29.83
C ILE A 251 -25.89 15.06 -29.77
N CYS A 252 -25.86 14.04 -28.90
CA CYS A 252 -27.06 13.31 -28.46
C CYS A 252 -27.18 13.42 -26.94
N THR A 253 -28.37 13.82 -26.48
CA THR A 253 -28.79 14.02 -25.08
C THR A 253 -29.12 12.71 -24.36
N PRO A 254 -28.97 12.63 -23.02
CA PRO A 254 -29.24 11.43 -22.24
C PRO A 254 -30.69 11.35 -21.71
N GLY A 255 -31.27 10.16 -21.76
CA GLY A 255 -32.54 9.81 -21.12
C GLY A 255 -32.34 9.37 -19.67
N TYR A 256 -32.95 10.11 -18.75
CA TYR A 256 -32.96 9.88 -17.31
C TYR A 256 -34.02 8.81 -16.96
N MET A 257 -33.65 7.72 -16.28
CA MET A 257 -34.63 6.84 -15.65
C MET A 257 -34.25 6.61 -14.19
N ARG A 258 -34.99 7.28 -13.30
CA ARG A 258 -34.97 7.08 -11.85
C ARG A 258 -35.46 5.67 -11.53
N ARG A 259 -34.72 4.94 -10.70
CA ARG A 259 -35.30 3.92 -9.83
C ARG A 259 -34.98 4.21 -8.37
N THR A 260 -35.97 3.85 -7.60
CA THR A 260 -36.30 4.19 -6.22
C THR A 260 -35.37 3.54 -5.21
N THR A 261 -35.01 4.35 -4.23
CA THR A 261 -34.35 4.02 -2.97
C THR A 261 -35.18 3.08 -2.10
N SER A 262 -34.52 2.11 -1.46
CA SER A 262 -34.92 1.58 -0.15
C SER A 262 -33.64 1.33 0.66
N PRO A 263 -33.33 2.11 1.70
CA PRO A 263 -32.18 1.87 2.54
C PRO A 263 -32.56 0.90 3.67
N SER A 264 -32.05 -0.32 3.61
CA SER A 264 -31.93 -1.18 4.78
C SER A 264 -30.80 -0.67 5.65
N SER A 265 -31.10 -0.56 6.94
CA SER A 265 -30.28 -0.08 8.05
C SER A 265 -28.93 -0.80 8.15
N TRP A 266 -27.85 -0.04 8.07
CA TRP A 266 -26.51 -0.48 8.48
C TRP A 266 -26.12 0.33 9.71
N ILE A 267 -25.83 -0.38 10.79
CA ILE A 267 -25.49 0.14 12.11
C ILE A 267 -24.04 -0.30 12.39
N TRP A 268 -23.20 0.71 12.66
CA TRP A 268 -21.78 0.75 13.06
C TRP A 268 -20.72 0.61 11.96
#